data_AF-A0A9P5WGQ6-F1
#
_entry.id   AF-A0A9P5WGQ6-F1
#
_cell.length_a   1.000
_cell.length_b   1.000
_cell.length_c   1.000
_cell.angle_alpha   90.00
_cell.angle_beta   90.00
_cell.angle_gamma   90.00
#
_symmetry.space_group_name_H-M   'P 1'
#
loop_
_entity.id
_entity.type
_entity.pdbx_description
1 polymer ?
#
loop_
_entity_poly.entity_id
_entity_poly.type
_entity_poly.pdbx_seq_one_letter_code
_entity_poly.pdbx_strand_id
1 'polypeptide(L)'
;MDPESTARSIELCGALTSEFQQSRLYIHGLQEEFLVENKLDKLEAVSGGAALALTRLEGDLHYTELATKERFLGFIAEEIPLNITLESNQKMEANAASAKKLEEETDMSVIQLQNQINETAEAACKEYDDLHQGILELTKALKDIQNMERELAEMKKMDDQYRGMTLEHSQKVLAAQTQQLYQLHQDIDEATAEIEELKWQESKLKDSNQLLEIQCIKVESQAKEAIKMSSLRRPEIENAYKECLEATRQYQEGVGLESIQYLADSNSLILEYKIIPGSAAIHTINSASKTSNARNTRNRKPILTQFLIKVHPKSGRLLTANIENAGCDVKDVIQIAKARNDISFLVAETLDRVMKAHP
;
A
#
# COMPACT_ATOMS: atom_id res chain seq x y z
N MET A 1 24.20 -9.43 33.60
CA MET A 1 24.16 -8.43 32.51
C MET A 1 25.02 -7.26 32.92
N ASP A 2 25.87 -6.77 32.02
CA ASP A 2 26.87 -5.74 32.33
C ASP A 2 26.23 -4.33 32.23
N PRO A 3 26.07 -3.59 33.35
CA PRO A 3 25.36 -2.32 33.38
C PRO A 3 26.01 -1.22 32.51
N GLU A 4 27.31 -1.33 32.25
CA GLU A 4 28.02 -0.39 31.37
C GLU A 4 27.61 -0.55 29.89
N SER A 5 27.25 -1.78 29.48
CA SER A 5 26.78 -2.03 28.11
C SER A 5 25.42 -1.38 27.86
N THR A 6 24.54 -1.39 28.86
CA THR A 6 23.21 -0.79 28.73
C THR A 6 23.29 0.74 28.72
N ALA A 7 24.17 1.33 29.54
CA ALA A 7 24.39 2.77 29.55
C ALA A 7 24.92 3.29 28.20
N ARG A 8 25.89 2.59 27.59
CA ARG A 8 26.42 2.97 26.26
C ARG A 8 25.38 2.85 25.15
N SER A 9 24.50 1.84 25.20
CA SER A 9 23.42 1.69 24.22
C SER A 9 22.39 2.82 24.32
N ILE A 10 22.06 3.26 25.54
CA ILE A 10 21.14 4.40 25.75
C ILE A 10 21.75 5.70 25.23
N GLU A 11 23.04 5.91 25.49
CA GLU A 11 23.78 7.10 25.02
C GLU A 11 23.89 7.13 23.49
N LEU A 12 24.13 5.97 22.85
CA LEU A 12 24.16 5.82 21.40
C LEU A 12 22.78 6.10 20.75
N CYS A 13 21.69 5.62 21.37
CA CYS A 13 20.33 5.90 20.92
C CYS A 13 19.99 7.40 21.06
N GLY A 14 20.45 8.06 22.12
CA GLY A 14 20.32 9.50 22.30
C GLY A 14 21.04 10.30 21.21
N ALA A 15 22.28 9.92 20.89
CA ALA A 15 23.07 10.56 19.83
C ALA A 15 22.42 10.39 18.45
N LEU A 16 21.95 9.17 18.12
CA LEU A 16 21.25 8.88 16.86
C LEU A 16 19.94 9.69 16.72
N THR A 17 19.20 9.86 17.82
CA THR A 17 17.97 10.65 17.82
C THR A 17 18.24 12.13 17.55
N SER A 18 19.32 12.67 18.13
CA SER A 18 19.78 14.04 17.88
C SER A 18 20.22 14.24 16.43
N GLU A 19 21.04 13.32 15.88
CA GLU A 19 21.48 13.39 14.47
C GLU A 19 20.31 13.29 13.49
N PHE A 20 19.29 12.50 13.81
CA PHE A 20 18.09 12.37 12.99
C PHE A 20 17.23 13.64 13.01
N GLN A 21 17.09 14.29 14.18
CA GLN A 21 16.41 15.57 14.29
C GLN A 21 17.15 16.69 13.52
N GLN A 22 18.48 16.70 13.61
CA GLN A 22 19.31 17.68 12.92
C GLN A 22 19.30 17.48 11.40
N SER A 23 19.33 16.22 10.94
CA SER A 23 19.18 15.87 9.52
C SER A 23 17.81 16.23 8.97
N ARG A 24 16.74 16.06 9.77
CA ARG A 24 15.38 16.45 9.39
C ARG A 24 15.23 17.97 9.23
N LEU A 25 15.86 18.76 10.11
CA LEU A 25 15.87 20.22 9.97
C LEU A 25 16.65 20.67 8.72
N TYR A 26 17.76 20.00 8.40
CA TYR A 26 18.54 20.28 7.19
C TYR A 26 17.77 19.97 5.89
N ILE A 27 17.02 18.86 5.87
CA ILE A 27 16.17 18.50 4.73
C ILE A 27 15.03 19.50 4.55
N HIS A 28 14.41 19.97 5.64
CA HIS A 28 13.38 21.01 5.54
C HIS A 28 13.93 22.34 5.00
N GLY A 29 15.13 22.76 5.42
CA GLY A 29 15.78 23.96 4.89
C GLY A 29 16.05 23.86 3.37
N LEU A 30 16.55 22.72 2.91
CA LEU A 30 16.78 22.48 1.47
C LEU A 30 15.48 22.41 0.66
N GLN A 31 14.38 21.92 1.24
CA GLN A 31 13.08 21.90 0.58
C GLN A 31 12.47 23.30 0.44
N GLU A 32 12.65 24.17 1.43
CA GLU A 32 12.20 25.57 1.35
C GLU A 32 13.01 26.36 0.31
N GLU A 33 14.34 26.22 0.29
CA GLU A 33 15.19 26.86 -0.73
C GLU A 33 14.81 26.40 -2.14
N PHE A 34 14.62 25.09 -2.36
CA PHE A 34 14.22 24.54 -3.67
C PHE A 34 12.82 24.98 -4.12
N LEU A 35 11.88 25.18 -3.18
CA LEU A 35 10.53 25.68 -3.47
C LEU A 35 10.53 27.17 -3.83
N VAL A 36 11.42 27.97 -3.22
CA VAL A 36 11.57 29.38 -3.54
C VAL A 36 12.23 29.56 -4.90
N GLU A 37 13.28 28.80 -5.19
CA GLU A 37 14.02 28.86 -6.47
C GLU A 37 13.13 28.43 -7.66
N ASN A 38 12.36 27.33 -7.51
CA ASN A 38 11.41 26.90 -8.55
C ASN A 38 10.22 27.86 -8.76
N LYS A 39 9.82 28.61 -7.73
CA LYS A 39 8.76 29.61 -7.87
C LYS A 39 9.28 30.85 -8.60
N LEU A 40 10.55 31.22 -8.43
CA LEU A 40 11.19 32.28 -9.19
C LEU A 40 11.36 31.90 -10.67
N ASP A 41 11.86 30.70 -10.96
CA ASP A 41 12.05 30.22 -12.35
C ASP A 41 10.74 30.14 -13.14
N LYS A 42 9.64 29.75 -12.47
CA LYS A 42 8.31 29.74 -13.09
C LYS A 42 7.75 31.15 -13.30
N LEU A 43 8.10 32.13 -12.47
CA LEU A 43 7.67 33.52 -12.66
C LEU A 43 8.47 34.21 -13.79
N GLU A 44 9.76 33.91 -13.93
CA GLU A 44 10.58 34.39 -15.05
C GLU A 44 10.14 33.77 -16.38
N ALA A 45 9.79 32.48 -16.40
CA ALA A 45 9.29 31.82 -17.61
C ALA A 45 7.92 32.36 -18.07
N VAL A 46 7.01 32.66 -17.13
CA VAL A 46 5.68 33.23 -17.44
C VAL A 46 5.77 34.70 -17.84
N SER A 47 6.64 35.50 -17.21
CA SER A 47 6.82 36.92 -17.58
C SER A 47 7.61 37.10 -18.88
N GLY A 48 8.62 36.27 -19.13
CA GLY A 48 9.37 36.24 -20.40
C GLY A 48 8.51 35.78 -21.58
N GLY A 49 7.62 34.80 -21.38
CA GLY A 49 6.66 34.35 -22.39
C GLY A 49 5.56 35.38 -22.70
N ALA A 50 5.06 36.09 -21.69
CA ALA A 50 4.07 37.15 -21.86
C ALA A 50 4.65 38.39 -22.57
N ALA A 51 5.90 38.77 -22.27
CA ALA A 51 6.57 39.90 -22.92
C ALA A 51 6.88 39.62 -24.42
N LEU A 52 7.20 38.37 -24.76
CA LEU A 52 7.41 37.92 -26.16
C LEU A 52 6.10 37.80 -26.96
N ALA A 53 4.97 37.53 -26.29
CA ALA A 53 3.65 37.53 -26.92
C ALA A 53 3.14 38.96 -27.19
N LEU A 54 3.39 39.90 -26.28
CA LEU A 54 2.99 41.30 -26.43
C LEU A 54 3.80 42.04 -27.51
N THR A 55 5.11 41.81 -27.61
CA THR A 55 5.96 42.44 -28.64
C THR A 55 5.72 41.89 -30.06
N ARG A 56 5.09 40.72 -30.22
CA ARG A 56 4.70 40.16 -31.52
C ARG A 56 3.31 40.60 -32.00
N LEU A 57 2.50 41.22 -31.15
CA LEU A 57 1.13 41.66 -31.46
C LEU A 57 1.02 43.17 -31.78
N GLU A 58 2.07 43.95 -31.62
CA GLU A 58 2.07 45.40 -31.92
C GLU A 58 2.16 45.75 -33.42
N GLY A 59 2.21 44.76 -34.31
CA GLY A 59 2.48 44.97 -35.72
C GLY A 59 1.27 45.30 -36.60
N ASP A 60 0.12 44.66 -36.42
CA ASP A 60 -0.97 44.75 -37.40
C ASP A 60 -2.32 44.38 -36.78
N LEU A 61 -3.36 45.18 -37.09
CA LEU A 61 -4.80 45.06 -36.73
C LEU A 61 -5.27 45.82 -35.47
N HIS A 62 -5.40 47.14 -35.59
CA HIS A 62 -5.96 48.02 -34.57
C HIS A 62 -7.51 48.13 -34.51
N TYR A 63 -8.27 47.40 -35.35
CA TYR A 63 -9.74 47.57 -35.41
C TYR A 63 -10.58 46.32 -35.11
N THR A 64 -10.03 45.11 -35.19
CA THR A 64 -10.76 43.87 -34.86
C THR A 64 -10.61 43.48 -33.38
N GLU A 65 -9.56 43.98 -32.70
CA GLU A 65 -9.28 43.68 -31.30
C GLU A 65 -10.31 44.25 -30.33
N LEU A 66 -10.94 45.38 -30.65
CA LEU A 66 -11.81 46.08 -29.72
C LEU A 66 -13.13 45.32 -29.50
N ALA A 67 -13.70 44.77 -30.59
CA ALA A 67 -14.90 43.94 -30.53
C ALA A 67 -14.65 42.58 -29.86
N THR A 68 -13.45 42.00 -30.04
CA THR A 68 -13.06 40.76 -29.35
C THR A 68 -12.72 40.99 -27.88
N LYS A 69 -12.12 42.14 -27.54
CA LYS A 69 -11.88 42.55 -26.14
C LYS A 69 -13.20 42.85 -25.42
N GLU A 70 -14.15 43.52 -26.07
CA GLU A 70 -15.49 43.74 -25.50
C GLU A 70 -16.26 42.43 -25.28
N ARG A 71 -16.17 41.47 -26.20
CA ARG A 71 -16.75 40.13 -25.99
C ARG A 71 -16.05 39.33 -24.89
N PHE A 72 -14.73 39.41 -24.81
CA PHE A 72 -13.95 38.71 -23.78
C PHE A 72 -14.19 39.31 -22.39
N LEU A 73 -14.29 40.64 -22.30
CA LEU A 73 -14.68 41.33 -21.06
C LEU A 73 -16.15 41.08 -20.70
N GLY A 74 -17.04 40.98 -21.70
CA GLY A 74 -18.42 40.53 -21.48
C GLY A 74 -18.50 39.09 -20.93
N PHE A 75 -17.63 38.20 -21.42
CA PHE A 75 -17.54 36.80 -20.96
C PHE A 75 -16.90 36.66 -19.57
N ILE A 76 -16.04 37.60 -19.17
CA ILE A 76 -15.48 37.67 -17.81
C ILE A 76 -16.45 38.36 -16.84
N ALA A 77 -17.26 39.30 -17.33
CA ALA A 77 -18.25 40.04 -16.54
C ALA A 77 -19.57 39.27 -16.33
N GLU A 78 -19.88 38.27 -17.15
CA GLU A 78 -20.84 37.22 -16.79
C GLU A 78 -20.20 36.40 -15.66
N GLU A 79 -20.60 36.69 -14.41
CA GLU A 79 -20.24 35.90 -13.24
C GLU A 79 -20.40 34.42 -13.58
N ILE A 80 -19.27 33.70 -13.59
CA ILE A 80 -19.26 32.24 -13.69
C ILE A 80 -20.26 31.75 -12.64
N PRO A 81 -21.39 31.13 -13.00
CA PRO A 81 -22.24 30.53 -12.01
C PRO A 81 -21.39 29.43 -11.39
N LEU A 82 -20.94 29.66 -10.15
CA LEU A 82 -20.42 28.63 -9.26
C LEU A 82 -21.58 27.67 -9.02
N ASN A 83 -21.86 26.81 -10.01
CA ASN A 83 -22.55 25.55 -9.82
C ASN A 83 -21.56 24.62 -9.10
N ILE A 84 -21.22 24.99 -7.86
CA ILE A 84 -20.89 24.00 -6.84
C ILE A 84 -22.17 23.19 -6.72
N THR A 85 -22.27 22.11 -7.51
CA THR A 85 -23.44 21.25 -7.48
C THR A 85 -23.62 20.81 -6.03
N LEU A 86 -24.83 21.01 -5.49
CA LEU A 86 -25.20 20.58 -4.15
C LEU A 86 -24.80 19.11 -3.91
N GLU A 87 -24.80 18.29 -4.97
CA GLU A 87 -24.35 16.90 -4.99
C GLU A 87 -22.84 16.71 -4.73
N SER A 88 -21.97 17.62 -5.20
CA SER A 88 -20.52 17.54 -4.98
C SER A 88 -20.17 17.84 -3.52
N ASN A 89 -20.81 18.87 -2.95
CA ASN A 89 -20.69 19.16 -1.51
C ASN A 89 -21.29 18.05 -0.65
N GLN A 90 -22.44 17.49 -1.03
CA GLN A 90 -23.02 16.34 -0.34
C GLN A 90 -22.14 15.09 -0.40
N LYS A 91 -21.45 14.86 -1.53
CA LYS A 91 -20.44 13.77 -1.64
C LYS A 91 -19.22 14.04 -0.78
N MET A 92 -18.72 15.28 -0.73
CA MET A 92 -17.58 15.63 0.11
C MET A 92 -17.94 15.53 1.61
N GLU A 93 -19.13 15.96 2.02
CA GLU A 93 -19.64 15.81 3.37
C GLU A 93 -19.89 14.33 3.73
N ALA A 94 -20.43 13.53 2.82
CA ALA A 94 -20.60 12.09 3.04
C ALA A 94 -19.25 11.37 3.18
N ASN A 95 -18.26 11.74 2.37
CA ASN A 95 -16.91 11.19 2.46
C ASN A 95 -16.21 11.64 3.75
N ALA A 96 -16.34 12.91 4.15
CA ALA A 96 -15.80 13.42 5.40
C ALA A 96 -16.46 12.75 6.63
N ALA A 97 -17.77 12.52 6.58
CA ALA A 97 -18.49 11.78 7.63
C ALA A 97 -18.06 10.30 7.68
N SER A 98 -17.80 9.67 6.52
CA SER A 98 -17.29 8.30 6.46
C SER A 98 -15.85 8.20 6.98
N ALA A 99 -15.00 9.17 6.66
CA ALA A 99 -13.62 9.23 7.14
C ALA A 99 -13.58 9.45 8.66
N LYS A 100 -14.45 10.31 9.19
CA LYS A 100 -14.56 10.56 10.63
C LYS A 100 -15.06 9.34 11.40
N LYS A 101 -16.00 8.57 10.84
CA LYS A 101 -16.40 7.28 11.42
C LYS A 101 -15.26 6.27 11.43
N LEU A 102 -14.48 6.21 10.35
CA LEU A 102 -13.32 5.33 10.26
C LEU A 102 -12.26 5.73 11.31
N GLU A 103 -12.03 7.03 11.50
CA GLU A 103 -11.13 7.56 12.52
C GLU A 103 -11.59 7.18 13.94
N GLU A 104 -12.87 7.37 14.26
CA GLU A 104 -13.47 6.96 15.53
C GLU A 104 -13.39 5.43 15.76
N GLU A 105 -13.61 4.62 14.72
CA GLU A 105 -13.44 3.16 14.79
C GLU A 105 -11.98 2.77 15.02
N THR A 106 -11.03 3.45 14.37
CA THR A 106 -9.60 3.20 14.58
C THR A 106 -9.15 3.62 15.98
N ASP A 107 -9.60 4.76 16.49
CA ASP A 107 -9.29 5.22 17.85
C ASP A 107 -9.83 4.25 18.91
N MET A 108 -11.06 3.75 18.71
CA MET A 108 -11.63 2.72 19.57
C MET A 108 -10.82 1.42 19.52
N SER A 109 -10.31 1.02 18.36
CA SER A 109 -9.44 -0.15 18.23
C SER A 109 -8.08 0.03 18.91
N VAL A 110 -7.51 1.25 18.85
CA VAL A 110 -6.25 1.59 19.53
C VAL A 110 -6.43 1.53 21.04
N ILE A 111 -7.53 2.09 21.57
CA ILE A 111 -7.84 2.04 23.01
C ILE A 111 -8.03 0.58 23.45
N GLN A 112 -8.69 -0.26 22.65
CA GLN A 112 -8.86 -1.69 22.95
C GLN A 112 -7.51 -2.43 22.98
N LEU A 113 -6.65 -2.20 21.99
CA LEU A 113 -5.31 -2.80 21.97
C LEU A 113 -4.46 -2.34 23.14
N GLN A 114 -4.56 -1.06 23.52
CA GLN A 114 -3.81 -0.51 24.64
C GLN A 114 -4.27 -1.09 25.98
N ASN A 115 -5.58 -1.32 26.14
CA ASN A 115 -6.13 -2.03 27.30
C ASN A 115 -5.66 -3.49 27.33
N GLN A 116 -5.69 -4.20 26.19
CA GLN A 116 -5.19 -5.57 26.11
C GLN A 116 -3.71 -5.67 26.47
N ILE A 117 -2.88 -4.74 25.96
CA ILE A 117 -1.45 -4.67 26.30
C ILE A 117 -1.27 -4.50 27.80
N ASN A 118 -2.00 -3.56 28.42
CA ASN A 118 -1.93 -3.33 29.86
C ASN A 118 -2.37 -4.56 30.66
N GLU A 119 -3.46 -5.22 30.27
CA GLU A 119 -3.93 -6.46 30.93
C GLU A 119 -2.88 -7.58 30.85
N THR A 120 -2.28 -7.79 29.67
CA THR A 120 -1.18 -8.77 29.53
C THR A 120 0.06 -8.39 30.31
N ALA A 121 0.41 -7.10 30.39
CA ALA A 121 1.55 -6.64 31.16
C ALA A 121 1.33 -6.83 32.67
N GLU A 122 0.13 -6.53 33.17
CA GLU A 122 -0.23 -6.78 34.57
C GLU A 122 -0.25 -8.27 34.92
N ALA A 123 -0.74 -9.12 34.01
CA ALA A 123 -0.69 -10.58 34.19
C ALA A 123 0.75 -11.09 34.24
N ALA A 124 1.62 -10.64 33.34
CA ALA A 124 3.03 -11.01 33.32
C ALA A 124 3.78 -10.56 34.59
N CYS A 125 3.48 -9.36 35.11
CA CYS A 125 4.05 -8.89 36.37
C CYS A 125 3.63 -9.78 37.55
N LYS A 126 2.35 -10.19 37.61
CA LYS A 126 1.88 -11.10 38.67
C LYS A 126 2.54 -12.48 38.58
N GLU A 127 2.64 -13.05 37.38
CA GLU A 127 3.33 -14.33 37.18
C GLU A 127 4.82 -14.24 37.58
N TYR A 128 5.47 -13.12 37.30
CA TYR A 128 6.85 -12.88 37.72
C TYR A 128 6.97 -12.79 39.24
N ASP A 129 6.07 -12.06 39.92
CA ASP A 129 6.06 -11.94 41.37
C ASP A 129 5.82 -13.30 42.05
N ASP A 130 4.87 -14.09 41.54
CA ASP A 130 4.57 -15.45 42.02
C ASP A 130 5.78 -16.38 41.83
N LEU A 131 6.42 -16.34 40.67
CA LEU A 131 7.64 -17.12 40.39
C LEU A 131 8.79 -16.69 41.31
N HIS A 132 8.97 -15.38 41.52
CA HIS A 132 10.00 -14.85 42.40
C HIS A 132 9.78 -15.32 43.84
N GLN A 133 8.53 -15.31 44.31
CA GLN A 133 8.19 -15.83 45.63
C GLN A 133 8.45 -17.34 45.74
N GLY A 134 8.13 -18.12 44.71
CA GLY A 134 8.48 -19.55 44.64
C GLY A 134 10.00 -19.80 44.70
N ILE A 135 10.81 -18.97 44.02
CA ILE A 135 12.28 -19.04 44.08
C ILE A 135 12.79 -18.73 45.50
N LEU A 136 12.19 -17.76 46.18
CA LEU A 136 12.56 -17.44 47.58
C LEU A 136 12.25 -18.61 48.52
N GLU A 137 11.10 -19.28 48.34
CA GLU A 137 10.72 -20.46 49.11
C GLU A 137 11.67 -21.65 48.85
N LEU A 138 12.02 -21.91 47.58
CA LEU A 138 13.02 -22.92 47.19
C LEU A 138 14.40 -22.62 47.78
N THR A 139 14.82 -21.34 47.76
CA THR A 139 16.10 -20.90 48.35
C THR A 139 16.11 -21.13 49.86
N LYS A 140 14.98 -20.89 50.53
CA LYS A 140 14.82 -21.17 51.95
C LYS A 140 14.88 -22.69 52.23
N ALA A 141 14.18 -23.50 51.44
CA ALA A 141 14.22 -24.95 51.55
C ALA A 141 15.64 -25.51 51.34
N LEU A 142 16.38 -25.01 50.35
CA LEU A 142 17.79 -25.35 50.14
C LEU A 142 18.66 -25.01 51.36
N LYS A 143 18.43 -23.86 51.97
CA LYS A 143 19.16 -23.46 53.19
C LYS A 143 18.83 -24.37 54.37
N ASP A 144 17.57 -24.80 54.50
CA ASP A 144 17.12 -25.74 55.53
C ASP A 144 17.72 -27.14 55.30
N ILE A 145 17.81 -27.60 54.05
CA ILE A 145 18.51 -28.84 53.67
C ILE A 145 20.00 -28.75 54.03
N GLN A 146 20.69 -27.66 53.69
CA GLN A 146 22.10 -27.46 54.04
C GLN A 146 22.33 -27.45 55.56
N ASN A 147 21.38 -26.92 56.33
CA ASN A 147 21.45 -26.97 57.79
C ASN A 147 21.24 -28.41 58.30
N MET A 148 20.26 -29.14 57.77
CA MET A 148 20.05 -30.55 58.10
C MET A 148 21.25 -31.44 57.71
N GLU A 149 21.89 -31.20 56.58
CA GLU A 149 23.11 -31.89 56.16
C GLU A 149 24.28 -31.62 57.12
N ARG A 150 24.39 -30.39 57.61
CA ARG A 150 25.38 -30.03 58.63
C ARG A 150 25.11 -30.76 59.94
N GLU A 151 23.85 -30.80 60.39
CA GLU A 151 23.45 -31.54 61.58
C GLU A 151 23.67 -33.05 61.43
N LEU A 152 23.40 -33.62 60.25
CA LEU A 152 23.72 -35.02 59.93
C LEU A 152 25.23 -35.30 59.94
N ALA A 153 26.04 -34.36 59.44
CA ALA A 153 27.50 -34.48 59.48
C ALA A 153 28.04 -34.38 60.93
N GLU A 154 27.43 -33.55 61.77
CA GLU A 154 27.74 -33.48 63.21
C GLU A 154 27.30 -34.75 63.96
N MET A 155 26.12 -35.29 63.64
CA MET A 155 25.67 -36.58 64.16
C MET A 155 26.57 -37.73 63.70
N LYS A 156 27.04 -37.75 62.44
CA LYS A 156 28.02 -38.76 61.97
C LYS A 156 29.36 -38.66 62.71
N LYS A 157 29.83 -37.45 63.03
CA LYS A 157 31.03 -37.24 63.86
C LYS A 157 30.82 -37.69 65.31
N MET A 158 29.60 -37.60 65.84
CA MET A 158 29.22 -38.14 67.15
C MET A 158 29.06 -39.66 67.12
N ASP A 159 28.64 -40.25 65.99
CA ASP A 159 28.46 -41.70 65.82
C ASP A 159 29.80 -42.45 65.82
N ASP A 160 30.89 -41.81 65.34
CA ASP A 160 32.26 -42.32 65.49
C ASP A 160 32.72 -42.41 66.97
N GLN A 161 32.01 -41.78 67.91
CA GLN A 161 32.23 -41.95 69.36
C GLN A 161 31.33 -43.02 70.01
N TYR A 162 30.29 -43.53 69.32
CA TYR A 162 29.41 -44.59 69.83
C TYR A 162 29.82 -45.97 69.31
N ARG A 163 31.00 -46.41 69.73
CA ARG A 163 31.48 -47.79 69.55
C ARG A 163 30.71 -48.73 70.49
N GLY A 164 29.45 -49.03 70.15
CA GLY A 164 28.58 -49.84 70.99
C GLY A 164 27.26 -50.31 70.35
N MET A 165 27.12 -50.27 69.03
CA MET A 165 25.94 -50.84 68.37
C MET A 165 26.11 -52.35 68.13
N THR A 166 25.08 -53.12 68.49
CA THR A 166 25.01 -54.55 68.18
C THR A 166 24.87 -54.77 66.67
N LEU A 167 25.42 -55.89 66.18
CA LEU A 167 25.48 -56.25 64.75
C LEU A 167 24.12 -56.11 64.04
N GLU A 168 23.03 -56.41 64.72
CA GLU A 168 21.66 -56.31 64.21
C GLU A 168 21.20 -54.87 63.91
N HIS A 169 21.63 -53.89 64.72
CA HIS A 169 21.30 -52.49 64.49
C HIS A 169 22.06 -51.94 63.28
N SER A 170 23.35 -52.29 63.14
CA SER A 170 24.14 -51.90 61.97
C SER A 170 23.58 -52.42 60.66
N GLN A 171 23.02 -53.64 60.65
CA GLN A 171 22.36 -54.21 59.47
C GLN A 171 21.06 -53.48 59.12
N LYS A 172 20.26 -53.05 60.11
CA LYS A 172 19.04 -52.26 59.87
C LYS A 172 19.37 -50.88 59.31
N VAL A 173 20.39 -50.21 59.83
CA VAL A 173 20.86 -48.92 59.31
C VAL A 173 21.39 -49.06 57.89
N LEU A 174 22.19 -50.09 57.60
CA LEU A 174 22.70 -50.36 56.26
C LEU A 174 21.57 -50.63 55.26
N ALA A 175 20.55 -51.40 55.65
CA ALA A 175 19.38 -51.66 54.81
C ALA A 175 18.60 -50.36 54.52
N ALA A 176 18.39 -49.51 55.54
CA ALA A 176 17.73 -48.22 55.38
C ALA A 176 18.53 -47.27 54.47
N GLN A 177 19.85 -47.21 54.62
CA GLN A 177 20.73 -46.42 53.74
C GLN A 177 20.74 -46.93 52.30
N THR A 178 20.68 -48.26 52.11
CA THR A 178 20.59 -48.86 50.77
C THR A 178 19.26 -48.53 50.11
N GLN A 179 18.16 -48.54 50.87
CA GLN A 179 16.85 -48.12 50.38
C GLN A 179 16.82 -46.62 50.03
N GLN A 180 17.41 -45.77 50.87
CA GLN A 180 17.54 -44.34 50.58
C GLN A 180 18.40 -44.08 49.33
N LEU A 181 19.50 -44.80 49.15
CA LEU A 181 20.32 -44.71 47.94
C LEU A 181 19.55 -45.13 46.70
N TYR A 182 18.73 -46.19 46.78
CA TYR A 182 17.89 -46.61 45.67
C TYR A 182 16.86 -45.53 45.31
N GLN A 183 16.23 -44.92 46.31
CA GLN A 183 15.29 -43.84 46.10
C GLN A 183 15.96 -42.61 45.48
N LEU A 184 17.14 -42.23 45.99
CA LEU A 184 17.93 -41.13 45.42
C LEU A 184 18.32 -41.41 43.95
N HIS A 185 18.68 -42.65 43.62
CA HIS A 185 18.98 -43.03 42.24
C HIS A 185 17.75 -42.90 41.33
N GLN A 186 16.58 -43.30 41.81
CA GLN A 186 15.33 -43.12 41.08
C GLN A 186 15.03 -41.63 40.85
N ASP A 187 15.16 -40.80 41.90
CA ASP A 187 14.93 -39.35 41.79
C ASP A 187 15.92 -38.70 40.80
N ILE A 188 17.17 -39.16 40.78
CA ILE A 188 18.19 -38.71 39.81
C ILE A 188 17.78 -39.11 38.39
N ASP A 189 17.36 -40.36 38.18
CA ASP A 189 16.95 -40.84 36.86
C ASP A 189 15.73 -40.06 36.34
N GLU A 190 14.73 -39.81 37.21
CA GLU A 190 13.56 -38.98 36.89
C GLU A 190 13.95 -37.53 36.55
N ALA A 191 14.82 -36.91 37.35
CA ALA A 191 15.32 -35.56 37.07
C ALA A 191 16.14 -35.50 35.77
N THR A 192 16.93 -36.54 35.45
CA THR A 192 17.67 -36.58 34.18
C THR A 192 16.74 -36.69 32.96
N ALA A 193 15.66 -37.47 33.07
CA ALA A 193 14.65 -37.55 32.01
C ALA A 193 13.93 -36.21 31.81
N GLU A 194 13.60 -35.49 32.89
CA GLU A 194 13.02 -34.15 32.82
C GLU A 194 13.97 -33.14 32.15
N ILE A 195 15.28 -33.18 32.49
CA ILE A 195 16.29 -32.33 31.85
C ILE A 195 16.39 -32.61 30.34
N GLU A 196 16.31 -33.86 29.92
CA GLU A 196 16.33 -34.23 28.50
C GLU A 196 15.09 -33.71 27.76
N GLU A 197 13.91 -33.83 28.36
CA GLU A 197 12.66 -33.28 27.81
C GLU A 197 12.71 -31.75 27.69
N LEU A 198 13.18 -31.06 28.74
CA LEU A 198 13.34 -29.60 28.71
C LEU A 198 14.32 -29.14 27.64
N LYS A 199 15.44 -29.86 27.44
CA LYS A 199 16.38 -29.58 26.34
C LYS A 199 15.75 -29.73 24.96
N TRP A 200 14.90 -30.75 24.78
CA TRP A 200 14.17 -30.93 23.53
C TRP A 200 13.19 -29.77 23.29
N GLN A 201 12.47 -29.34 24.32
CA GLN A 201 11.56 -28.19 24.23
C GLN A 201 12.31 -26.87 23.96
N GLU A 202 13.45 -26.65 24.61
CA GLU A 202 14.32 -25.50 24.38
C GLU A 202 14.78 -25.45 22.91
N SER A 203 15.23 -26.58 22.36
CA SER A 203 15.63 -26.66 20.94
C SER A 203 14.47 -26.30 20.01
N LYS A 204 13.26 -26.80 20.29
CA LYS A 204 12.07 -26.51 19.48
C LYS A 204 11.70 -25.02 19.53
N LEU A 205 11.76 -24.40 20.71
CA LEU A 205 11.52 -22.97 20.87
C LEU A 205 12.58 -22.13 20.17
N LYS A 206 13.85 -22.54 20.23
CA LYS A 206 14.95 -21.89 19.53
C LYS A 206 14.75 -21.90 18.02
N ASP A 207 14.36 -23.04 17.45
CA ASP A 207 14.08 -23.15 16.02
C ASP A 207 12.88 -22.27 15.62
N SER A 208 11.83 -22.24 16.45
CA SER A 208 10.68 -21.35 16.23
C SER A 208 11.05 -19.87 16.29
N ASN A 209 11.91 -19.47 17.24
CA ASN A 209 12.38 -18.09 17.35
C ASN A 209 13.23 -17.68 16.15
N GLN A 210 14.13 -18.54 15.67
CA GLN A 210 14.90 -18.27 14.45
C GLN A 210 14.00 -18.08 13.24
N LEU A 211 12.94 -18.88 13.13
CA LEU A 211 11.98 -18.76 12.03
C LEU A 211 11.20 -17.44 12.11
N LEU A 212 10.79 -17.02 13.32
CA LEU A 212 10.15 -15.72 13.54
C LEU A 212 11.08 -14.55 13.25
N GLU A 213 12.36 -14.65 13.62
CA GLU A 213 13.36 -13.61 13.34
C GLU A 213 13.55 -13.40 11.83
N ILE A 214 13.65 -14.49 11.06
CA ILE A 214 13.71 -14.43 9.60
C ILE A 214 12.45 -13.78 9.02
N GLN A 215 11.27 -14.09 9.57
CA GLN A 215 10.01 -13.46 9.14
C GLN A 215 9.97 -11.97 9.44
N CYS A 216 10.40 -11.56 10.64
CA CYS A 216 10.49 -10.14 11.01
C CYS A 216 11.39 -9.37 10.06
N ILE A 217 12.60 -9.88 9.77
CA ILE A 217 13.54 -9.25 8.82
C ILE A 217 12.90 -9.09 7.44
N LYS A 218 12.19 -10.13 6.95
CA LYS A 218 11.51 -10.09 5.65
C LYS A 218 10.39 -9.05 5.61
N VAL A 219 9.57 -8.99 6.65
CA VAL A 219 8.48 -8.01 6.72
C VAL A 219 9.04 -6.59 6.83
N GLU A 220 10.11 -6.40 7.61
CA GLU A 220 10.77 -5.10 7.74
C GLU A 220 11.39 -4.64 6.41
N SER A 221 12.03 -5.53 5.65
CA SER A 221 12.56 -5.20 4.33
C SER A 221 11.44 -4.81 3.35
N GLN A 222 10.32 -5.53 3.37
CA GLN A 222 9.14 -5.21 2.54
C GLN A 222 8.52 -3.86 2.94
N ALA A 223 8.44 -3.55 4.23
CA ALA A 223 7.95 -2.27 4.72
C ALA A 223 8.88 -1.12 4.28
N LYS A 224 10.20 -1.29 4.39
CA LYS A 224 11.19 -0.31 3.92
C LYS A 224 11.06 -0.05 2.42
N GLU A 225 10.88 -1.09 1.61
CA GLU A 225 10.63 -0.96 0.18
C GLU A 225 9.32 -0.22 -0.09
N ALA A 226 8.23 -0.56 0.60
CA ALA A 226 6.95 0.12 0.44
C ALA A 226 7.03 1.62 0.79
N ILE A 227 7.75 1.98 1.85
CA ILE A 227 8.01 3.38 2.24
C ILE A 227 8.84 4.10 1.17
N LYS A 228 9.86 3.44 0.62
CA LYS A 228 10.65 4.00 -0.48
C LYS A 228 9.82 4.20 -1.75
N MET A 229 8.94 3.25 -2.06
CA MET A 229 8.05 3.38 -3.21
C MET A 229 6.98 4.45 -3.00
N SER A 230 6.47 4.61 -1.77
CA SER A 230 5.50 5.67 -1.45
C SER A 230 6.13 7.05 -1.45
N SER A 231 7.38 7.22 -0.99
CA SER A 231 8.09 8.50 -1.05
C SER A 231 8.45 8.94 -2.47
N LEU A 232 8.52 8.01 -3.41
CA LEU A 232 8.69 8.29 -4.84
C LEU A 232 7.36 8.59 -5.55
N ARG A 233 6.20 8.38 -4.90
CA ARG A 233 4.90 8.75 -5.49
C ARG A 233 4.77 10.26 -5.53
N ARG A 234 4.38 10.76 -6.71
CA ARG A 234 4.01 12.16 -6.92
C ARG A 234 2.49 12.23 -7.09
N PRO A 235 1.75 12.69 -6.07
CA PRO A 235 0.28 12.69 -6.13
C PRO A 235 -0.26 13.53 -7.28
N GLU A 236 0.50 14.53 -7.75
CA GLU A 236 0.14 15.36 -8.89
C GLU A 236 0.12 14.56 -10.20
N ILE A 237 1.09 13.66 -10.39
CA ILE A 237 1.17 12.82 -11.60
C ILE A 237 0.10 11.73 -11.55
N GLU A 238 -0.14 11.14 -10.38
CA GLU A 238 -1.19 10.13 -10.21
C GLU A 238 -2.58 10.72 -10.44
N ASN A 239 -2.84 11.94 -9.97
CA ASN A 239 -4.10 12.65 -10.21
C ASN A 239 -4.24 13.02 -11.69
N ALA A 240 -3.20 13.58 -12.32
CA ALA A 240 -3.24 13.90 -13.75
C ALA A 240 -3.46 12.64 -14.60
N TYR A 241 -2.87 11.50 -14.23
CA TYR A 241 -3.10 10.22 -14.90
C TYR A 241 -4.54 9.71 -14.72
N LYS A 242 -5.11 9.83 -13.51
CA LYS A 242 -6.52 9.48 -13.25
C LYS A 242 -7.47 10.37 -14.04
N GLU A 243 -7.26 11.69 -14.05
CA GLU A 243 -8.04 12.63 -14.85
C GLU A 243 -7.96 12.29 -16.35
N CYS A 244 -6.78 11.90 -16.83
CA CYS A 244 -6.59 11.49 -18.21
C CYS A 244 -7.32 10.17 -18.54
N LEU A 245 -7.31 9.20 -17.62
CA LEU A 245 -8.07 7.96 -17.75
C LEU A 245 -9.57 8.21 -17.72
N GLU A 246 -10.06 9.08 -16.85
CA GLU A 246 -11.48 9.45 -16.79
C GLU A 246 -11.93 10.19 -18.04
N ALA A 247 -11.14 11.15 -18.54
CA ALA A 247 -11.40 11.84 -19.80
C ALA A 247 -11.41 10.84 -20.98
N THR A 248 -10.48 9.88 -20.98
CA THR A 248 -10.45 8.81 -21.98
C THR A 248 -11.70 7.95 -21.89
N ARG A 249 -12.13 7.55 -20.69
CA ARG A 249 -13.34 6.74 -20.50
C ARG A 249 -14.60 7.48 -20.95
N GLN A 250 -14.74 8.76 -20.58
CA GLN A 250 -15.86 9.60 -21.02
C GLN A 250 -15.87 9.75 -22.55
N TYR A 251 -14.70 9.87 -23.18
CA TYR A 251 -14.58 9.88 -24.63
C TYR A 251 -14.96 8.52 -25.24
N GLN A 252 -14.52 7.40 -24.66
CA GLN A 252 -14.90 6.05 -25.09
C GLN A 252 -16.42 5.85 -25.03
N GLU A 253 -17.04 6.24 -23.91
CA GLU A 253 -18.51 6.20 -23.72
C GLU A 253 -19.22 7.10 -24.74
N GLY A 254 -18.74 8.33 -24.97
CA GLY A 254 -19.33 9.27 -25.91
C GLY A 254 -19.24 8.83 -27.39
N VAL A 255 -18.17 8.11 -27.74
CA VAL A 255 -17.95 7.59 -29.10
C VAL A 255 -18.56 6.20 -29.30
N GLY A 256 -19.00 5.51 -28.23
CA GLY A 256 -19.54 4.15 -28.30
C GLY A 256 -18.46 3.07 -28.46
N LEU A 257 -17.25 3.34 -27.97
CA LEU A 257 -16.13 2.41 -27.96
C LEU A 257 -16.21 1.52 -26.72
N GLU A 258 -16.29 0.20 -26.90
CA GLU A 258 -16.46 -0.77 -25.81
C GLU A 258 -15.12 -1.29 -25.29
N SER A 259 -14.12 -1.47 -26.15
CA SER A 259 -12.78 -1.85 -25.71
C SER A 259 -11.68 -1.29 -26.62
N ILE A 260 -10.54 -0.95 -26.01
CA ILE A 260 -9.26 -0.64 -26.68
C ILE A 260 -8.24 -1.64 -26.17
N GLN A 261 -7.67 -2.44 -27.06
CA GLN A 261 -6.58 -3.36 -26.73
C GLN A 261 -5.39 -3.10 -27.64
N TYR A 262 -4.27 -2.70 -27.05
CA TYR A 262 -3.00 -2.61 -27.77
C TYR A 262 -2.17 -3.86 -27.47
N LEU A 263 -1.99 -4.70 -28.49
CA LEU A 263 -1.14 -5.89 -28.40
C LEU A 263 0.28 -5.51 -28.86
N ALA A 264 1.17 -5.35 -27.88
CA ALA A 264 2.56 -4.98 -28.12
C ALA A 264 3.31 -6.03 -28.98
N ASP A 265 3.00 -7.31 -28.80
CA ASP A 265 3.65 -8.43 -29.49
C ASP A 265 3.40 -8.42 -31.01
N SER A 266 2.25 -7.90 -31.45
CA SER A 266 1.83 -7.87 -32.85
C SER A 266 1.78 -6.45 -33.45
N ASN A 267 2.13 -5.42 -32.67
CA ASN A 267 1.97 -4.00 -33.01
C ASN A 267 0.59 -3.69 -33.62
N SER A 268 -0.45 -4.31 -33.04
CA SER A 268 -1.81 -4.20 -33.51
C SER A 268 -2.67 -3.53 -32.44
N LEU A 269 -3.37 -2.48 -32.86
CA LEU A 269 -4.42 -1.84 -32.10
C LEU A 269 -5.75 -2.47 -32.51
N ILE A 270 -6.45 -3.05 -31.54
CA ILE A 270 -7.80 -3.59 -31.68
C ILE A 270 -8.75 -2.60 -31.02
N LEU A 271 -9.72 -2.11 -31.80
CA LEU A 271 -10.77 -1.22 -31.34
C LEU A 271 -12.12 -1.92 -31.55
N GLU A 272 -12.87 -2.11 -30.47
CA GLU A 272 -14.22 -2.68 -30.52
C GLU A 272 -15.24 -1.58 -30.30
N TYR A 273 -16.09 -1.36 -31.30
CA TYR A 273 -17.15 -0.38 -31.26
C TYR A 273 -18.50 -1.06 -31.09
N LYS A 274 -19.29 -0.53 -30.16
CA LYS A 274 -20.67 -0.91 -29.93
C LYS A 274 -21.58 0.08 -30.65
N ILE A 275 -22.03 -0.30 -31.84
CA ILE A 275 -22.88 0.55 -32.66
C ILE A 275 -24.34 0.24 -32.30
N ILE A 276 -25.06 1.23 -31.78
CA ILE A 276 -26.51 1.18 -31.57
C ILE A 276 -27.19 1.80 -32.80
N PRO A 277 -27.92 1.01 -33.61
CA PRO A 277 -28.56 1.51 -34.82
C PRO A 277 -29.53 2.67 -34.50
N GLY A 278 -29.37 3.81 -35.17
CA GLY A 278 -30.18 5.02 -34.97
C GLY A 278 -29.67 6.02 -33.91
N SER A 279 -28.53 5.76 -33.26
CA SER A 279 -27.88 6.73 -32.37
C SER A 279 -26.97 7.66 -33.17
N ALA A 280 -27.38 8.91 -33.39
CA ALA A 280 -26.59 9.93 -34.10
C ALA A 280 -25.51 10.56 -33.19
N ALA A 281 -24.68 9.75 -32.54
CA ALA A 281 -23.72 10.25 -31.56
C ALA A 281 -22.42 10.79 -32.16
N ILE A 282 -22.18 10.61 -33.46
CA ILE A 282 -20.96 11.13 -34.10
C ILE A 282 -21.38 12.08 -35.22
N HIS A 283 -21.10 13.37 -34.99
CA HIS A 283 -21.32 14.56 -35.84
C HIS A 283 -22.55 15.43 -35.53
N THR A 284 -22.42 16.32 -34.52
CA THR A 284 -22.87 17.72 -34.66
C THR A 284 -21.92 18.67 -33.91
N ILE A 285 -20.76 18.96 -34.51
CA ILE A 285 -20.13 20.27 -34.33
C ILE A 285 -20.88 21.19 -35.30
N ASN A 286 -21.67 22.12 -34.76
CA ASN A 286 -22.53 23.11 -35.44
C ASN A 286 -23.74 22.58 -36.22
N SER A 287 -24.90 22.46 -35.55
CA SER A 287 -26.15 23.01 -36.10
C SER A 287 -27.11 23.33 -34.96
N ALA A 288 -27.49 24.60 -34.84
CA ALA A 288 -28.58 25.02 -33.99
C ALA A 288 -29.88 24.30 -34.37
N SER A 289 -30.67 23.93 -33.37
CA SER A 289 -32.09 23.56 -33.44
C SER A 289 -32.45 22.31 -34.28
N LYS A 290 -32.94 21.27 -33.60
CA LYS A 290 -34.35 20.84 -33.68
C LYS A 290 -34.58 19.58 -32.85
N THR A 291 -35.51 19.72 -31.92
CA THR A 291 -36.26 18.66 -31.26
C THR A 291 -36.75 17.64 -32.29
N SER A 292 -36.42 16.36 -32.10
CA SER A 292 -37.17 15.27 -32.74
C SER A 292 -37.27 14.03 -31.84
N ASN A 293 -38.49 13.88 -31.31
CA ASN A 293 -39.22 12.65 -31.00
C ASN A 293 -38.42 11.34 -30.85
N ALA A 294 -38.27 10.93 -29.59
CA ALA A 294 -38.03 9.55 -29.21
C ALA A 294 -39.22 8.65 -29.62
N ARG A 295 -39.05 7.85 -30.67
CA ARG A 295 -39.94 6.70 -30.99
C ARG A 295 -39.12 5.41 -31.02
N ASN A 296 -39.50 4.48 -30.15
CA ASN A 296 -39.28 3.02 -30.19
C ASN A 296 -37.87 2.49 -30.48
N THR A 297 -37.06 2.30 -29.43
CA THR A 297 -35.77 1.58 -29.47
C THR A 297 -35.79 0.21 -28.76
N ARG A 298 -36.97 -0.40 -28.53
CA ARG A 298 -37.08 -1.57 -27.65
C ARG A 298 -36.62 -2.94 -28.20
N ASN A 299 -36.03 -3.06 -29.39
CA ASN A 299 -35.58 -4.37 -29.91
C ASN A 299 -34.38 -4.33 -30.89
N ARG A 300 -33.49 -3.34 -30.81
CA ARG A 300 -32.30 -3.28 -31.68
C ARG A 300 -31.10 -3.93 -30.96
N LYS A 301 -30.67 -5.10 -31.43
CA LYS A 301 -29.44 -5.75 -30.92
C LYS A 301 -28.23 -4.87 -31.29
N PRO A 302 -27.31 -4.58 -30.35
CA PRO A 302 -26.11 -3.83 -30.65
C PRO A 302 -25.23 -4.62 -31.64
N ILE A 303 -24.64 -3.93 -32.61
CA ILE A 303 -23.69 -4.52 -33.56
C ILE A 303 -22.28 -4.22 -33.06
N LEU A 304 -21.47 -5.27 -32.90
CA LEU A 304 -20.07 -5.17 -32.52
C LEU A 304 -19.21 -5.15 -33.78
N THR A 305 -18.64 -3.98 -34.08
CA THR A 305 -17.71 -3.81 -35.20
C THR A 305 -16.29 -3.78 -34.63
N GLN A 306 -15.42 -4.64 -35.15
CA GLN A 306 -14.03 -4.74 -34.69
C GLN A 306 -13.09 -4.19 -35.75
N PHE A 307 -12.26 -3.24 -35.35
CA PHE A 307 -11.22 -2.66 -36.18
C PHE A 307 -9.86 -3.21 -35.75
N LEU A 308 -9.18 -3.87 -36.69
CA LEU A 308 -7.82 -4.34 -36.51
C LEU A 308 -6.88 -3.41 -37.30
N ILE A 309 -6.13 -2.58 -36.59
CA ILE A 309 -5.21 -1.60 -37.19
C ILE A 309 -3.78 -2.00 -36.85
N LYS A 310 -2.96 -2.28 -37.87
CA LYS A 310 -1.51 -2.50 -37.69
C LYS A 310 -0.76 -1.22 -38.03
N VAL A 311 0.07 -0.79 -37.09
CA VAL A 311 0.80 0.47 -37.18
C VAL A 311 2.29 0.19 -37.07
N HIS A 312 3.12 0.92 -37.83
CA HIS A 312 4.56 0.79 -37.74
C HIS A 312 5.07 1.39 -36.42
N PRO A 313 5.81 0.65 -35.58
CA PRO A 313 6.09 1.02 -34.19
C PRO A 313 6.94 2.28 -34.04
N LYS A 314 7.78 2.60 -35.04
CA LYS A 314 8.67 3.78 -34.99
C LYS A 314 8.12 5.01 -35.71
N SER A 315 7.24 4.81 -36.69
CA SER A 315 6.82 5.91 -37.57
C SER A 315 5.33 6.24 -37.45
N GLY A 316 4.58 5.47 -36.64
CA GLY A 316 3.13 5.61 -36.54
C GLY A 316 2.39 5.43 -37.87
N ARG A 317 3.05 4.82 -38.87
CA ARG A 317 2.45 4.68 -40.21
C ARG A 317 1.49 3.51 -40.28
N LEU A 318 0.34 3.71 -40.89
CA LEU A 318 -0.65 2.66 -41.13
C LEU A 318 -0.09 1.62 -42.09
N LEU A 319 0.11 0.38 -41.61
CA LEU A 319 0.60 -0.73 -42.44
C LEU A 319 -0.57 -1.43 -43.14
N THR A 320 -1.55 -1.85 -42.34
CA THR A 320 -2.76 -2.55 -42.79
C THR A 320 -3.89 -2.26 -41.81
N ALA A 321 -5.11 -2.16 -42.32
CA ALA A 321 -6.33 -2.16 -41.50
C ALA A 321 -7.26 -3.25 -42.02
N ASN A 322 -7.91 -3.98 -41.12
CA ASN A 322 -9.00 -4.89 -41.41
C ASN A 322 -10.17 -4.56 -40.51
N ILE A 323 -11.39 -4.74 -41.03
CA ILE A 323 -12.61 -4.42 -40.30
C ILE A 323 -13.54 -5.61 -40.42
N GLU A 324 -13.94 -6.14 -39.28
CA GLU A 324 -14.87 -7.26 -39.19
C GLU A 324 -16.27 -6.74 -38.84
N ASN A 325 -17.30 -7.37 -39.41
CA ASN A 325 -18.72 -7.04 -39.21
C ASN A 325 -19.15 -5.63 -39.68
N ALA A 326 -18.48 -5.06 -40.68
CA ALA A 326 -18.79 -3.72 -41.20
C ALA A 326 -20.13 -3.59 -41.94
N GLY A 327 -20.68 -4.68 -42.47
CA GLY A 327 -21.92 -4.67 -43.27
C GLY A 327 -21.86 -3.89 -44.60
N CYS A 328 -20.72 -3.26 -44.93
CA CYS A 328 -20.46 -2.52 -46.15
C CYS A 328 -19.02 -2.74 -46.66
N ASP A 329 -18.74 -2.39 -47.92
CA ASP A 329 -17.38 -2.40 -48.46
C ASP A 329 -16.64 -1.11 -48.08
N VAL A 330 -15.49 -1.27 -47.44
CA VAL A 330 -14.65 -0.19 -46.88
C VAL A 330 -13.21 -0.27 -47.38
N LYS A 331 -12.95 -1.08 -48.43
CA LYS A 331 -11.63 -1.22 -49.05
C LYS A 331 -11.09 0.08 -49.63
N ASP A 332 -11.95 0.90 -50.21
CA ASP A 332 -11.62 2.21 -50.75
C ASP A 332 -11.18 3.18 -49.64
N VAL A 333 -11.90 3.21 -48.51
CA VAL A 333 -11.55 4.02 -47.32
C VAL A 333 -10.20 3.59 -46.76
N ILE A 334 -9.96 2.29 -46.64
CA ILE A 334 -8.67 1.74 -46.18
C ILE A 334 -7.52 2.17 -47.11
N GLN A 335 -7.72 2.12 -48.43
CA GLN A 335 -6.70 2.55 -49.39
C GLN A 335 -6.42 4.05 -49.31
N ILE A 336 -7.45 4.88 -49.21
CA ILE A 336 -7.32 6.33 -49.09
C ILE A 336 -6.60 6.70 -47.78
N ALA A 337 -7.01 6.08 -46.67
CA ALA A 337 -6.38 6.29 -45.36
C ALA A 337 -4.91 5.84 -45.34
N LYS A 338 -4.58 4.73 -46.00
CA LYS A 338 -3.21 4.25 -46.13
C LYS A 338 -2.35 5.19 -46.98
N ALA A 339 -2.90 5.74 -48.06
CA ALA A 339 -2.20 6.70 -48.90
C ALA A 339 -1.92 8.03 -48.17
N ARG A 340 -2.87 8.48 -47.35
CA ARG A 340 -2.77 9.73 -46.56
C ARG A 340 -2.10 9.56 -45.20
N ASN A 341 -1.89 8.32 -44.78
CA ASN A 341 -1.45 7.96 -43.43
C ASN A 341 -2.35 8.56 -42.34
N ASP A 342 -3.66 8.56 -42.57
CA ASP A 342 -4.65 9.20 -41.71
C ASP A 342 -5.58 8.16 -41.06
N ILE A 343 -5.25 7.77 -39.82
CA ILE A 343 -6.00 6.79 -39.03
C ILE A 343 -7.33 7.38 -38.56
N SER A 344 -7.37 8.69 -38.29
CA SER A 344 -8.60 9.39 -37.87
C SER A 344 -9.64 9.37 -39.00
N PHE A 345 -9.20 9.65 -40.23
CA PHE A 345 -10.05 9.52 -41.42
C PHE A 345 -10.56 8.08 -41.60
N LEU A 346 -9.70 7.09 -41.44
CA LEU A 346 -10.09 5.68 -41.52
C LEU A 346 -11.23 5.36 -40.56
N VAL A 347 -11.08 5.70 -39.29
CA VAL A 347 -12.06 5.37 -38.25
C VAL A 347 -13.38 6.12 -38.49
N ALA A 348 -13.32 7.43 -38.72
CA ALA A 348 -14.51 8.27 -38.88
C ALA A 348 -15.36 7.88 -40.10
N GLU A 349 -14.73 7.76 -41.27
CA GLU A 349 -15.42 7.45 -42.53
C GLU A 349 -15.98 6.01 -42.52
N THR A 350 -15.26 5.07 -41.90
CA THR A 350 -15.76 3.71 -41.77
C THR A 350 -16.96 3.63 -40.82
N LEU A 351 -16.89 4.26 -39.64
CA LEU A 351 -18.01 4.27 -38.69
C LEU A 351 -19.26 4.90 -39.31
N ASP A 352 -19.13 6.01 -40.04
CA ASP A 352 -20.24 6.64 -40.76
C ASP A 352 -20.88 5.69 -41.79
N ARG A 353 -20.06 4.97 -42.57
CA ARG A 353 -20.57 3.98 -43.53
C ARG A 353 -21.23 2.76 -42.87
N VAL A 354 -20.66 2.26 -41.78
CA VAL A 354 -21.22 1.14 -41.01
C VAL A 354 -22.56 1.55 -40.37
N MET A 355 -22.65 2.76 -39.82
CA MET A 355 -23.90 3.32 -39.29
C MET A 355 -24.96 3.51 -40.38
N LYS A 356 -24.58 3.95 -41.58
CA LYS A 356 -25.49 4.07 -42.73
C LYS A 356 -25.96 2.71 -43.28
N ALA A 357 -25.08 1.70 -43.23
CA ALA A 357 -25.42 0.34 -43.64
C ALA A 357 -26.34 -0.38 -42.63
N HIS A 358 -26.39 0.10 -41.38
CA HIS A 358 -27.19 -0.46 -40.28
C HIS A 358 -28.11 0.61 -39.62
N PRO A 359 -29.22 1.01 -40.27
CA PRO A 359 -30.13 2.09 -39.81
C PRO A 359 -31.05 1.76 -38.61
#